data_AF-A0A7W0W0J8-F1
#
_entry.id   AF-A0A7W0W0J8-F1
#
_cell.length_a   1.000
_cell.length_b   1.000
_cell.length_c   1.000
_cell.angle_alpha   90.00
_cell.angle_beta   90.00
_cell.angle_gamma   90.00
#
_symmetry.space_group_name_H-M   'P 1'
#
loop_
_entity.id
_entity.type
_entity.pdbx_description
1 polymer ?
#
loop_
_entity_poly.entity_id
_entity_poly.type
_entity_poly.pdbx_seq_one_letter_code
_entity_poly.pdbx_strand_id
1 'polypeptide(L)'
;MMTLLNRSLALVLAGTGLLACSGSRVEPTLDPRSLPREGTAPPDVSQLYRQLGLIAGPAPLSFVGKVSYFAANAPDTTIVLASVSIPNRALTFTREGDRYRAPYEVKLTLRRGEVEAATINAMEIVRVGTFREINRTDESVIFQHFFRVPPGSYSMALMVRDVGGSRTGNQTGEIVVPSFRGPSLSTPMLVYEAKGRSNLDSVPRLLGSPRSSAVFGRDSTIAIYVEGYGPGSKLPVRFSVRNDQGVTIWRDSSVLSRNGSLFTGVVNVPISSVGVGIANVLFTRSDWQDTVRAPLFVTFGEDIPLMSFEDMLGYLRYFASSSRLKTLRDAPPERRASVWAEFLRATDPIPETSINEDMQGYFNRIQQANVQFRMDRNPGWLSDRGMVFVALGEPDQILERSVNQTLSVSQASTAARLQVWQYRQYNSQLTFYEETGRWKLTRPSESEFSLLNARRWAR
;
A
#
# COMPACT_ATOMS: atom_id res chain seq x y z
N MET A 1 -57.42 -7.16 33.72
CA MET A 1 -58.15 -7.04 35.01
C MET A 1 -57.09 -6.74 36.07
N MET A 2 -57.23 -5.59 36.76
CA MET A 2 -56.48 -5.13 37.95
C MET A 2 -55.02 -4.62 37.82
N THR A 3 -54.92 -3.29 37.65
CA THR A 3 -54.21 -2.28 38.48
C THR A 3 -53.26 -2.70 39.61
N LEU A 4 -52.09 -2.01 39.71
CA LEU A 4 -51.58 -1.19 40.85
C LEU A 4 -50.10 -0.80 40.60
N LEU A 5 -49.75 0.44 40.24
CA LEU A 5 -49.43 1.63 41.07
C LEU A 5 -48.39 1.44 42.20
N ASN A 6 -47.21 2.05 42.05
CA ASN A 6 -46.41 2.74 43.09
C ASN A 6 -45.04 3.15 42.53
N ARG A 7 -44.37 4.23 42.92
CA ARG A 7 -44.72 5.53 43.53
C ARG A 7 -43.44 6.37 43.39
N SER A 8 -43.62 7.66 43.26
CA SER A 8 -42.59 8.68 43.11
C SER A 8 -41.64 8.74 44.32
N LEU A 9 -40.37 9.08 44.06
CA LEU A 9 -39.57 9.83 45.03
C LEU A 9 -38.74 10.88 44.26
N ALA A 10 -39.18 12.12 44.38
CA ALA A 10 -38.41 13.30 44.00
C ALA A 10 -37.48 13.65 45.17
N LEU A 11 -36.20 13.85 44.89
CA LEU A 11 -35.29 14.57 45.79
C LEU A 11 -34.68 15.72 45.00
N VAL A 12 -35.06 16.93 45.39
CA VAL A 12 -34.47 18.19 44.96
C VAL A 12 -33.23 18.43 45.81
N LEU A 13 -32.10 18.69 45.18
CA LEU A 13 -30.99 19.41 45.83
C LEU A 13 -30.33 20.34 44.82
N ALA A 14 -30.18 21.57 45.28
CA ALA A 14 -29.89 22.77 44.55
C ALA A 14 -28.40 22.94 44.21
N GLY A 15 -28.16 23.69 43.13
CA GLY A 15 -27.07 24.66 43.07
C GLY A 15 -25.67 24.12 42.82
N THR A 16 -25.19 24.30 41.59
CA THR A 16 -23.92 24.99 41.33
C THR A 16 -23.88 25.35 39.85
N GLY A 17 -23.94 26.65 39.57
CA GLY A 17 -23.72 27.17 38.23
C GLY A 17 -22.26 26.94 37.85
N LEU A 18 -22.04 26.09 36.85
CA LEU A 18 -20.81 26.09 36.08
C LEU A 18 -21.14 26.73 34.74
N LEU A 19 -20.61 27.93 34.54
CA LEU A 19 -20.50 28.61 33.26
C LEU A 19 -19.91 27.62 32.25
N ALA A 20 -20.74 27.12 31.35
CA ALA A 20 -20.29 26.39 30.18
C ALA A 20 -19.61 27.38 29.25
N CYS A 21 -18.31 27.58 29.44
CA CYS A 21 -17.46 28.10 28.36
C CYS A 21 -17.51 27.05 27.25
N SER A 22 -18.31 27.33 26.23
CA SER A 22 -18.29 26.67 24.93
C SER A 22 -16.95 26.95 24.26
N GLY A 23 -15.90 26.28 24.74
CA GLY A 23 -14.66 26.12 24.01
C GLY A 23 -14.97 25.19 22.84
N SER A 24 -15.27 25.78 21.69
CA SER A 24 -15.18 25.11 20.40
C SER A 24 -13.83 24.42 20.34
N ARG A 25 -13.85 23.09 20.51
CA ARG A 25 -12.68 22.25 20.28
C ARG A 25 -12.46 22.27 18.78
N VAL A 26 -11.71 23.28 18.34
CA VAL A 26 -11.17 23.37 16.99
C VAL A 26 -10.38 22.07 16.82
N GLU A 27 -10.92 21.15 16.01
CA GLU A 27 -10.10 20.09 15.43
C GLU A 27 -8.87 20.76 14.85
N PRO A 28 -7.65 20.29 15.16
CA PRO A 28 -6.46 20.89 14.58
C PRO A 28 -6.59 20.74 13.07
N THR A 29 -6.85 21.85 12.40
CA THR A 29 -6.68 21.97 10.96
C THR A 29 -5.22 21.67 10.71
N LEU A 30 -4.95 20.46 10.22
CA LEU A 30 -3.64 20.09 9.72
C LEU A 30 -3.29 21.08 8.61
N ASP A 31 -2.40 22.01 8.91
CA ASP A 31 -1.87 22.94 7.93
C ASP A 31 -1.22 22.09 6.81
N PRO A 32 -1.64 22.21 5.54
CA PRO A 32 -1.00 21.49 4.43
C PRO A 32 0.48 21.86 4.24
N ARG A 33 0.97 22.91 4.92
CA ARG A 33 2.39 23.28 5.04
C ARG A 33 3.10 22.68 6.25
N SER A 34 2.37 22.06 7.18
CA SER A 34 2.99 21.32 8.28
C SER A 34 3.64 20.06 7.72
N LEU A 35 4.98 20.12 7.62
CA LEU A 35 5.79 18.92 7.53
C LEU A 35 5.39 18.02 8.72
N PRO A 36 5.43 16.67 8.57
CA PRO A 36 5.53 15.81 9.73
C PRO A 36 6.62 16.40 10.64
N ARG A 37 6.30 16.66 11.92
CA ARG A 37 7.24 17.29 12.86
C ARG A 37 8.61 16.63 12.70
N GLU A 38 9.66 17.45 12.59
CA GLU A 38 11.05 16.98 12.49
C GLU A 38 11.26 15.82 13.48
N GLY A 39 11.57 14.62 12.97
CA GLY A 39 11.74 13.43 13.80
C GLY A 39 10.59 12.40 13.80
N THR A 40 9.49 12.62 13.09
CA THR A 40 8.51 11.55 12.84
C THR A 40 9.13 10.49 11.93
N ALA A 41 9.28 9.25 12.43
CA ALA A 41 9.76 8.14 11.63
C ALA A 41 8.84 7.94 10.42
N PRO A 42 9.37 7.54 9.23
CA PRO A 42 8.52 7.15 8.12
C PRO A 42 7.50 6.13 8.63
N PRO A 43 6.22 6.30 8.29
CA PRO A 43 5.18 5.58 8.98
C PRO A 43 5.30 4.08 8.65
N ASP A 44 5.23 3.25 9.69
CA ASP A 44 5.46 1.81 9.58
C ASP A 44 4.28 1.16 8.83
N VAL A 45 4.46 0.96 7.52
CA VAL A 45 3.46 0.33 6.64
C VAL A 45 3.09 -1.08 7.12
N SER A 46 3.95 -1.75 7.90
CA SER A 46 3.62 -3.05 8.47
C SER A 46 2.46 -2.96 9.47
N GLN A 47 2.30 -1.86 10.21
CA GLN A 47 1.13 -1.65 11.07
C GLN A 47 -0.16 -1.57 10.26
N LEU A 48 -0.13 -0.87 9.12
CA LEU A 48 -1.28 -0.73 8.25
C LEU A 48 -1.72 -2.08 7.69
N TYR A 49 -0.77 -2.87 7.17
CA TYR A 49 -1.05 -4.22 6.71
C TYR A 49 -1.67 -5.09 7.81
N ARG A 50 -1.17 -4.99 9.05
CA ARG A 50 -1.75 -5.70 10.21
C ARG A 50 -3.16 -5.26 10.56
N GLN A 51 -3.45 -3.96 10.54
CA GLN A 51 -4.80 -3.44 10.78
C GLN A 51 -5.82 -3.96 9.76
N LEU A 52 -5.36 -4.30 8.56
CA LEU A 52 -6.18 -4.80 7.47
C LEU A 52 -6.21 -6.33 7.38
N GLY A 53 -5.70 -7.03 8.40
CA GLY A 53 -5.76 -8.48 8.52
C GLY A 53 -4.69 -9.23 7.73
N LEU A 54 -3.66 -8.54 7.24
CA LEU A 54 -2.45 -9.17 6.71
C LEU A 54 -1.43 -9.38 7.83
N ILE A 55 -0.49 -10.29 7.61
CA ILE A 55 0.68 -10.47 8.47
C ILE A 55 1.76 -9.54 7.94
N ALA A 56 2.44 -8.74 8.76
CA ALA A 56 3.53 -7.92 8.23
C ALA A 56 4.62 -7.71 9.27
N GLY A 57 5.87 -7.97 8.88
CA GLY A 57 7.05 -7.76 9.70
C GLY A 57 7.62 -6.35 9.48
N PRO A 58 7.99 -5.61 10.54
CA PRO A 58 8.72 -4.35 10.40
C PRO A 58 10.19 -4.60 10.02
N ALA A 59 10.96 -3.52 9.86
CA ALA A 59 12.42 -3.59 9.78
C ALA A 59 13.02 -4.37 10.99
N PRO A 60 14.19 -5.04 10.85
CA PRO A 60 15.20 -4.90 9.79
C PRO A 60 14.95 -5.75 8.52
N LEU A 61 13.99 -6.69 8.55
CA LEU A 61 13.58 -7.49 7.38
C LEU A 61 12.06 -7.39 7.23
N SER A 62 11.63 -6.49 6.36
CA SER A 62 10.21 -6.28 6.08
C SER A 62 9.66 -7.38 5.17
N PHE A 63 8.48 -7.89 5.50
CA PHE A 63 7.71 -8.81 4.67
C PHE A 63 6.22 -8.58 4.89
N VAL A 64 5.41 -9.02 3.94
CA VAL A 64 3.94 -9.01 4.04
C VAL A 64 3.42 -10.40 3.71
N GLY A 65 2.57 -10.95 4.54
CA GLY A 65 1.97 -12.26 4.38
C GLY A 65 0.46 -12.22 4.45
N LYS A 66 -0.16 -13.24 3.88
CA LYS A 66 -1.61 -13.42 3.84
C LYS A 66 -1.92 -14.89 4.09
N VAL A 67 -3.01 -15.12 4.82
CA VAL A 67 -3.57 -16.45 5.04
C VAL A 67 -4.89 -16.55 4.28
N SER A 68 -5.11 -17.65 3.60
CA SER A 68 -6.32 -17.89 2.80
C SER A 68 -6.80 -19.31 2.98
N TYR A 69 -8.12 -19.50 2.94
CA TYR A 69 -8.77 -20.75 3.30
C TYR A 69 -9.55 -21.34 2.13
N PHE A 70 -9.36 -22.63 1.89
CA PHE A 70 -10.03 -23.41 0.85
C PHE A 70 -10.55 -24.72 1.43
N ALA A 71 -11.63 -25.25 0.86
CA ALA A 71 -12.15 -26.55 1.26
C ALA A 71 -11.17 -27.66 0.88
N ALA A 72 -11.04 -28.65 1.77
CA ALA A 72 -10.47 -29.96 1.45
C ALA A 72 -11.61 -30.94 1.11
N ASN A 73 -11.23 -32.12 0.62
CA ASN A 73 -12.18 -33.21 0.39
C ASN A 73 -12.77 -33.73 1.72
N ALA A 74 -11.96 -33.79 2.78
CA ALA A 74 -12.41 -34.19 4.11
C ALA A 74 -13.12 -33.03 4.84
N PRO A 75 -14.34 -33.22 5.36
CA PRO A 75 -15.18 -32.15 5.95
C PRO A 75 -14.70 -31.62 7.31
N ASP A 76 -13.73 -32.29 7.92
CA ASP A 76 -13.03 -31.90 9.14
C ASP A 76 -11.64 -31.31 8.86
N THR A 77 -11.31 -31.07 7.59
CA THR A 77 -10.02 -30.54 7.17
C THR A 77 -10.23 -29.29 6.30
N THR A 78 -9.42 -28.28 6.54
CA THR A 78 -9.36 -27.05 5.74
C THR A 78 -7.96 -26.90 5.17
N ILE A 79 -7.87 -26.49 3.90
CA ILE A 79 -6.61 -26.11 3.28
C ILE A 79 -6.32 -24.66 3.65
N VAL A 80 -5.18 -24.43 4.28
CA VAL A 80 -4.67 -23.10 4.65
C VAL A 80 -3.51 -22.76 3.73
N LEU A 81 -3.67 -21.74 2.89
CA LEU A 81 -2.58 -21.16 2.11
C LEU A 81 -1.96 -20.01 2.90
N ALA A 82 -0.68 -20.16 3.26
CA ALA A 82 0.15 -19.06 3.74
C ALA A 82 1.02 -18.56 2.58
N SER A 83 0.86 -17.30 2.21
CA SER A 83 1.65 -16.64 1.16
C SER A 83 2.44 -15.47 1.76
N VAL A 84 3.70 -15.29 1.38
CA VAL A 84 4.59 -14.25 1.90
C VAL A 84 5.29 -13.54 0.75
N SER A 85 5.34 -12.22 0.85
CA SER A 85 5.99 -11.27 -0.04
C SER A 85 7.23 -10.70 0.63
N ILE A 86 8.38 -10.82 -0.04
CA ILE A 86 9.64 -10.26 0.43
C ILE A 86 10.20 -9.37 -0.68
N PRO A 87 10.50 -8.08 -0.41
CA PRO A 87 11.13 -7.23 -1.41
C PRO A 87 12.60 -7.62 -1.61
N ASN A 88 13.12 -7.52 -2.83
CA ASN A 88 14.53 -7.87 -3.11
C ASN A 88 15.51 -7.09 -2.21
N ARG A 89 15.26 -5.79 -1.98
CA ARG A 89 16.09 -4.97 -1.08
C ARG A 89 16.19 -5.49 0.38
N ALA A 90 15.27 -6.36 0.81
CA ALA A 90 15.31 -6.95 2.14
C ALA A 90 16.27 -8.15 2.23
N LEU A 91 16.77 -8.65 1.10
CA LEU A 91 17.69 -9.79 1.02
C LEU A 91 19.10 -9.33 0.65
N THR A 92 20.11 -10.05 1.13
CA THR A 92 21.50 -9.81 0.75
C THR A 92 21.87 -10.64 -0.47
N PHE A 93 22.04 -9.96 -1.60
CA PHE A 93 22.46 -10.58 -2.85
C PHE A 93 23.98 -10.69 -2.95
N THR A 94 24.43 -11.82 -3.47
CA THR A 94 25.84 -12.10 -3.79
C THR A 94 25.96 -12.44 -5.27
N ARG A 95 27.12 -12.17 -5.88
CA ARG A 95 27.36 -12.45 -7.30
C ARG A 95 27.52 -13.96 -7.51
N GLU A 96 26.80 -14.49 -8.51
CA GLU A 96 26.87 -15.88 -8.97
C GLU A 96 27.06 -15.86 -10.49
N GLY A 97 28.32 -15.83 -10.95
CA GLY A 97 28.66 -15.68 -12.36
C GLY A 97 28.24 -14.32 -12.95
N ASP A 98 27.36 -14.37 -13.94
CA ASP A 98 26.72 -13.22 -14.60
C ASP A 98 25.46 -12.73 -13.88
N ARG A 99 25.00 -13.46 -12.86
CA ARG A 99 23.78 -13.18 -12.10
C ARG A 99 24.08 -12.84 -10.66
N TYR A 100 23.03 -12.53 -9.92
CA TYR A 100 23.06 -12.38 -8.47
C TYR A 100 22.09 -13.36 -7.83
N ARG A 101 22.45 -13.89 -6.67
CA ARG A 101 21.61 -14.79 -5.88
C ARG A 101 21.47 -14.32 -4.44
N ALA A 102 20.31 -14.58 -3.84
CA ALA A 102 20.07 -14.37 -2.42
C ALA A 102 19.34 -15.57 -1.81
N PRO A 103 19.98 -16.35 -0.91
CA PRO A 103 19.31 -17.37 -0.13
C PRO A 103 18.48 -16.74 1.00
N TYR A 104 17.29 -17.28 1.24
CA TYR A 104 16.42 -16.89 2.33
C TYR A 104 15.74 -18.11 2.97
N GLU A 105 15.36 -18.00 4.23
CA GLU A 105 14.66 -19.04 4.98
C GLU A 105 13.29 -18.52 5.42
N VAL A 106 12.25 -19.34 5.26
CA VAL A 106 10.90 -19.09 5.74
C VAL A 106 10.48 -20.22 6.66
N LYS A 107 10.23 -19.88 7.92
CA LYS A 107 9.64 -20.79 8.90
C LYS A 107 8.22 -20.35 9.25
N LEU A 108 7.27 -21.25 9.05
CA LEU A 108 5.87 -21.06 9.39
C LEU A 108 5.44 -22.14 10.37
N THR A 109 4.75 -21.76 11.43
CA THR A 109 4.26 -22.69 12.44
C THR A 109 2.84 -22.35 12.83
N LEU A 110 1.96 -23.35 12.85
CA LEU A 110 0.59 -23.28 13.34
C LEU A 110 0.49 -24.09 14.64
N ARG A 111 0.05 -23.44 15.72
CA ARG A 111 -0.19 -24.10 17.02
C ARG A 111 -1.64 -24.02 17.43
N ARG A 112 -2.15 -25.09 18.04
CA ARG A 112 -3.47 -25.16 18.65
C ARG A 112 -3.29 -25.34 20.15
N GLY A 113 -3.33 -24.23 20.89
CA GLY A 113 -2.82 -24.19 22.27
C GLY A 113 -1.32 -24.48 22.29
N GLU A 114 -0.88 -25.42 23.12
CA GLU A 114 0.52 -25.84 23.22
C GLU A 114 0.95 -26.82 22.11
N VAL A 115 0.00 -27.39 21.36
CA VAL A 115 0.30 -28.42 20.36
C VAL A 115 0.68 -27.77 19.03
N GLU A 116 1.86 -28.11 18.51
CA GLU A 116 2.26 -27.77 17.14
C GLU A 116 1.46 -28.61 16.14
N ALA A 117 0.50 -27.98 15.47
CA ALA A 117 -0.41 -28.65 14.55
C ALA A 117 0.19 -28.80 13.14
N ALA A 118 1.00 -27.83 12.71
CA ALA A 118 1.73 -27.89 11.46
C ALA A 118 2.94 -26.96 11.49
N THR A 119 4.00 -27.33 10.76
CA THR A 119 5.20 -26.49 10.62
C THR A 119 5.85 -26.74 9.26
N ILE A 120 6.50 -25.72 8.72
CA ILE A 120 7.40 -25.83 7.58
C ILE A 120 8.61 -24.96 7.86
N ASN A 121 9.79 -25.47 7.52
CA ASN A 121 11.01 -24.68 7.41
C ASN A 121 11.57 -24.88 6.00
N ALA A 122 11.56 -23.80 5.20
CA ALA A 122 11.97 -23.85 3.81
C ALA A 122 13.15 -22.90 3.58
N MET A 123 14.19 -23.39 2.92
CA MET A 123 15.30 -22.58 2.45
C MET A 123 15.23 -22.48 0.92
N GLU A 124 15.15 -21.25 0.42
CA GLU A 124 14.92 -20.93 -0.98
C GLU A 124 15.99 -19.96 -1.50
N ILE A 125 16.12 -19.86 -2.83
CA ILE A 125 17.12 -18.98 -3.47
C ILE A 125 16.45 -18.15 -4.56
N VAL A 126 16.54 -16.82 -4.42
CA VAL A 126 16.16 -15.87 -5.48
C VAL A 126 17.36 -15.62 -6.38
N ARG A 127 17.13 -15.56 -7.69
CA ARG A 127 18.15 -15.19 -8.69
C ARG A 127 17.65 -14.03 -9.53
N VAL A 128 18.51 -13.04 -9.73
CA VAL A 128 18.23 -11.84 -10.53
C VAL A 128 19.36 -11.60 -11.54
N GLY A 129 19.01 -11.02 -12.69
CA GLY A 129 19.95 -10.83 -13.79
C GLY A 129 20.78 -9.56 -13.67
N THR A 130 20.26 -8.53 -12.99
CA THR A 130 20.89 -7.20 -12.96
C THR A 130 20.99 -6.62 -11.55
N PHE A 131 21.97 -5.75 -11.33
CA PHE A 131 22.08 -5.00 -10.06
C PHE A 131 20.85 -4.10 -9.81
N ARG A 132 20.18 -3.62 -10.86
CA ARG A 132 18.94 -2.84 -10.75
C ARG A 132 17.81 -3.67 -10.11
N GLU A 133 17.72 -4.96 -10.44
CA GLU A 133 16.72 -5.87 -9.86
C GLU A 133 16.93 -6.11 -8.37
N ILE A 134 18.16 -6.01 -7.85
CA ILE A 134 18.46 -6.19 -6.41
C ILE A 134 17.80 -5.10 -5.56
N ASN A 135 17.78 -3.86 -6.08
CA ASN A 135 17.24 -2.71 -5.35
C ASN A 135 15.72 -2.57 -5.49
N ARG A 136 15.06 -3.56 -6.09
CA ARG A 136 13.60 -3.59 -6.17
C ARG A 136 12.97 -3.71 -4.79
N THR A 137 11.88 -2.99 -4.64
CA THR A 137 11.16 -2.79 -3.37
C THR A 137 9.72 -3.32 -3.41
N ASP A 138 9.30 -3.71 -4.60
CA ASP A 138 8.00 -4.27 -4.91
C ASP A 138 7.86 -5.71 -4.44
N GLU A 139 6.73 -6.32 -4.79
CA GLU A 139 6.45 -7.74 -4.55
C GLU A 139 7.32 -8.59 -5.50
N SER A 140 8.61 -8.69 -5.19
CA SER A 140 9.60 -9.34 -6.05
C SER A 140 9.77 -10.84 -5.76
N VAL A 141 9.62 -11.24 -4.49
CA VAL A 141 9.76 -12.63 -4.03
C VAL A 141 8.46 -13.08 -3.38
N ILE A 142 7.87 -14.15 -3.90
CA ILE A 142 6.63 -14.74 -3.39
C ILE A 142 6.93 -16.16 -2.93
N PHE A 143 6.71 -16.44 -1.64
CA PHE A 143 6.71 -17.78 -1.07
C PHE A 143 5.27 -18.21 -0.78
N GLN A 144 4.89 -19.44 -1.12
CA GLN A 144 3.57 -19.99 -0.86
C GLN A 144 3.66 -21.41 -0.30
N HIS A 145 2.91 -21.69 0.76
CA HIS A 145 2.82 -23.03 1.33
C HIS A 145 1.38 -23.36 1.74
N PHE A 146 0.98 -24.61 1.49
CA PHE A 146 -0.35 -25.13 1.83
C PHE A 146 -0.26 -26.09 3.01
N PHE A 147 -1.01 -25.80 4.08
CA PHE A 147 -1.26 -26.74 5.16
C PHE A 147 -2.64 -27.37 5.02
N ARG A 148 -2.81 -28.56 5.60
CA ARG A 148 -4.11 -29.20 5.83
C ARG A 148 -4.28 -29.35 7.32
N VAL A 149 -5.21 -28.60 7.90
CA VAL A 149 -5.44 -28.60 9.35
C VAL A 149 -6.94 -28.62 9.66
N PRO A 150 -7.36 -29.15 10.82
CA PRO A 150 -8.75 -29.07 11.23
C PRO A 150 -9.23 -27.62 11.42
N PRO A 151 -10.53 -27.32 11.18
CA PRO A 151 -11.12 -26.04 11.57
C PRO A 151 -10.93 -25.73 13.06
N GLY A 152 -10.72 -24.46 13.39
CA GLY A 152 -10.49 -24.01 14.77
C GLY A 152 -9.57 -22.79 14.87
N SER A 153 -9.31 -22.36 16.10
CA SER A 153 -8.39 -21.26 16.40
C SER A 153 -6.95 -21.75 16.50
N TYR A 154 -6.02 -21.00 15.91
CA TYR A 154 -4.59 -21.29 15.93
C TYR A 154 -3.79 -20.02 16.18
N SER A 155 -2.69 -20.15 16.92
CA SER A 155 -1.62 -19.16 16.89
C SER A 155 -0.67 -19.50 15.74
N MET A 156 -0.40 -18.52 14.90
CA MET A 156 0.49 -18.63 13.75
C MET A 156 1.76 -17.84 14.03
N ALA A 157 2.92 -18.44 13.80
CA ALA A 157 4.22 -17.78 13.82
C ALA A 157 4.86 -17.85 12.42
N LEU A 158 5.28 -16.70 11.90
CA LEU A 158 6.00 -16.55 10.64
C LEU A 158 7.35 -15.89 10.92
N MET A 159 8.43 -16.57 10.52
CA MET A 159 9.79 -16.06 10.53
C MET A 159 10.32 -16.06 9.09
N VAL A 160 10.92 -14.95 8.69
CA VAL A 160 11.66 -14.81 7.44
C VAL A 160 13.08 -14.38 7.79
N ARG A 161 14.06 -15.07 7.22
CA ARG A 161 15.48 -14.80 7.46
C ARG A 161 16.23 -14.60 6.15
N ASP A 162 16.98 -13.51 6.07
CA ASP A 162 17.99 -13.26 5.06
C ASP A 162 19.26 -14.00 5.47
N VAL A 163 19.56 -15.10 4.76
CA VAL A 163 20.69 -15.97 5.09
C VAL A 163 22.02 -15.26 4.81
N GLY A 164 22.07 -14.40 3.78
CA GLY A 164 23.28 -13.66 3.42
C GLY A 164 23.62 -12.51 4.37
N GLY A 165 22.60 -11.82 4.90
CA GLY A 165 22.76 -10.64 5.75
C GLY A 165 22.52 -10.89 7.25
N SER A 166 22.14 -12.10 7.66
CA SER A 166 21.76 -12.46 9.04
C SER A 166 20.65 -11.60 9.65
N ARG A 167 19.81 -10.96 8.82
CA ARG A 167 18.63 -10.23 9.26
C ARG A 167 17.45 -11.19 9.37
N THR A 168 16.63 -11.01 10.39
CA THR A 168 15.42 -11.83 10.60
C THR A 168 14.24 -10.91 10.89
N GLY A 169 13.10 -11.22 10.27
CA GLY A 169 11.80 -10.64 10.58
C GLY A 169 10.89 -11.73 11.17
N ASN A 170 10.20 -11.41 12.27
CA ASN A 170 9.27 -12.32 12.93
C ASN A 170 7.92 -11.67 13.08
N GLN A 171 6.85 -12.45 12.93
CA GLN A 171 5.49 -12.06 13.27
C GLN A 171 4.69 -13.23 13.82
N THR A 172 3.83 -12.91 14.78
CA THR A 172 2.86 -13.85 15.35
C THR A 172 1.47 -13.25 15.26
N GLY A 173 0.47 -14.09 15.06
CA GLY A 173 -0.93 -13.67 15.03
C GLY A 173 -1.88 -14.83 15.28
N GLU A 174 -3.08 -14.50 15.72
CA GLU A 174 -4.17 -15.47 15.87
C GLU A 174 -4.94 -15.59 14.55
N ILE A 175 -5.25 -16.82 14.15
CA ILE A 175 -6.07 -17.11 12.98
C ILE A 175 -7.20 -18.06 13.35
N VAL A 176 -8.35 -17.89 12.68
CA VAL A 176 -9.50 -18.78 12.81
C VAL A 176 -9.69 -19.49 11.48
N VAL A 177 -9.40 -20.80 11.47
CA VAL A 177 -9.55 -21.66 10.30
C VAL A 177 -11.02 -22.07 10.19
N PRO A 178 -11.75 -21.68 9.12
CA PRO A 178 -13.18 -21.95 8.99
C PRO A 178 -13.45 -23.41 8.61
N SER A 179 -14.69 -23.87 8.81
CA SER A 179 -15.19 -25.16 8.31
C SER A 179 -15.98 -24.99 7.02
N PHE A 180 -15.78 -25.88 6.05
CA PHE A 180 -16.46 -25.86 4.75
C PHE A 180 -17.55 -26.95 4.61
N ARG A 181 -18.27 -27.27 5.69
CA ARG A 181 -19.27 -28.38 5.72
C ARG A 181 -20.59 -28.09 4.99
N GLY A 182 -20.82 -26.85 4.58
CA GLY A 182 -22.05 -26.42 3.90
C GLY A 182 -21.77 -25.38 2.82
N PRO A 183 -22.84 -24.80 2.23
CA PRO A 183 -22.73 -23.72 1.27
C PRO A 183 -21.82 -22.59 1.77
N SER A 184 -20.74 -22.32 1.04
CA SER A 184 -19.70 -21.37 1.46
C SER A 184 -18.90 -20.86 0.27
N LEU A 185 -18.06 -19.85 0.50
CA LEU A 185 -17.05 -19.35 -0.43
C LEU A 185 -15.67 -19.47 0.20
N SER A 186 -14.63 -19.71 -0.59
CA SER A 186 -13.24 -19.60 -0.13
C SER A 186 -12.89 -18.15 0.23
N THR A 187 -11.74 -17.96 0.86
CA THR A 187 -11.13 -16.62 0.90
C THR A 187 -10.90 -16.12 -0.54
N PRO A 188 -11.40 -14.93 -0.93
CA PRO A 188 -11.07 -14.34 -2.22
C PRO A 188 -9.59 -13.96 -2.25
N MET A 189 -8.90 -14.33 -3.31
CA MET A 189 -7.47 -14.08 -3.45
C MET A 189 -7.20 -13.23 -4.67
N LEU A 190 -6.55 -12.08 -4.47
CA LEU A 190 -5.89 -11.38 -5.55
C LEU A 190 -4.76 -12.28 -6.06
N VAL A 191 -4.70 -12.44 -7.37
CA VAL A 191 -3.79 -13.38 -8.04
C VAL A 191 -3.12 -12.70 -9.23
N TYR A 192 -1.85 -13.03 -9.45
CA TYR A 192 -1.16 -12.74 -10.70
C TYR A 192 -1.56 -13.75 -11.77
N GLU A 193 -1.70 -15.01 -11.36
CA GLU A 193 -2.15 -16.11 -12.22
C GLU A 193 -2.99 -17.10 -11.41
N ALA A 194 -4.03 -17.65 -12.00
CA ALA A 194 -4.80 -18.74 -11.40
C ALA A 194 -5.39 -19.67 -12.46
N LYS A 195 -5.45 -20.96 -12.13
CA LYS A 195 -6.18 -21.97 -12.89
C LYS A 195 -7.28 -22.55 -12.02
N GLY A 196 -8.48 -22.69 -12.58
CA GLY A 196 -9.63 -23.26 -11.87
C GLY A 196 -9.33 -24.65 -11.34
N ARG A 197 -9.48 -24.84 -10.03
CA ARG A 197 -9.42 -26.13 -9.37
C ARG A 197 -10.68 -26.95 -9.65
N SER A 198 -10.53 -28.23 -9.95
CA SER A 198 -11.66 -29.12 -10.25
C SER A 198 -11.88 -30.23 -9.22
N ASN A 199 -10.90 -30.46 -8.34
CA ASN A 199 -10.91 -31.53 -7.35
C ASN A 199 -10.47 -31.04 -5.96
N LEU A 200 -11.28 -31.34 -4.94
CA LEU A 200 -11.02 -31.02 -3.52
C LEU A 200 -9.83 -31.78 -2.91
N ASP A 201 -9.32 -32.84 -3.54
CA ASP A 201 -8.08 -33.51 -3.13
C ASP A 201 -6.81 -32.74 -3.55
N SER A 202 -6.88 -31.94 -4.61
CA SER A 202 -5.76 -31.10 -5.05
C SER A 202 -5.67 -29.80 -4.25
N VAL A 203 -4.54 -29.08 -4.27
CA VAL A 203 -4.47 -27.68 -3.80
C VAL A 203 -4.76 -26.71 -4.96
N PRO A 204 -5.25 -25.50 -4.70
CA PRO A 204 -5.42 -24.47 -5.73
C PRO A 204 -4.12 -24.19 -6.50
N ARG A 205 -4.20 -24.10 -7.84
CA ARG A 205 -3.07 -23.73 -8.69
C ARG A 205 -3.12 -22.23 -9.00
N LEU A 206 -2.52 -21.44 -8.13
CA LEU A 206 -2.49 -19.99 -8.24
C LEU A 206 -1.17 -19.39 -7.74
N LEU A 207 -0.82 -18.25 -8.29
CA LEU A 207 0.20 -17.33 -7.79
C LEU A 207 -0.52 -16.14 -7.16
N GLY A 208 -0.58 -16.10 -5.84
CA GLY A 208 -1.26 -15.05 -5.10
C GLY A 208 -0.47 -13.74 -5.08
N SER A 209 -1.15 -12.61 -4.87
CA SER A 209 -0.53 -11.36 -4.40
C SER A 209 -0.69 -11.28 -2.87
N PRO A 210 0.31 -11.70 -2.07
CA PRO A 210 0.26 -11.58 -0.62
C PRO A 210 0.06 -10.14 -0.14
N ARG A 211 0.63 -9.14 -0.82
CA ARG A 211 0.42 -7.71 -0.48
C ARG A 211 -0.98 -7.21 -0.81
N SER A 212 -1.73 -7.94 -1.64
CA SER A 212 -3.07 -7.54 -2.06
C SER A 212 -3.05 -6.14 -2.73
N SER A 213 -1.95 -5.81 -3.42
CA SER A 213 -1.69 -4.46 -3.93
C SER A 213 -1.83 -4.35 -5.44
N ALA A 214 -2.26 -3.17 -5.90
CA ALA A 214 -2.27 -2.73 -7.28
C ALA A 214 -1.61 -1.36 -7.40
N VAL A 215 -1.05 -1.09 -8.57
CA VAL A 215 -0.46 0.20 -8.94
C VAL A 215 -1.36 0.88 -9.96
N PHE A 216 -2.01 1.95 -9.51
CA PHE A 216 -2.81 2.83 -10.33
C PHE A 216 -1.98 3.40 -11.48
N GLY A 217 -2.54 3.36 -12.70
CA GLY A 217 -1.85 3.80 -13.92
C GLY A 217 -0.86 2.78 -14.50
N ARG A 218 -0.59 1.66 -13.80
CA ARG A 218 0.10 0.49 -14.38
C ARG A 218 -0.86 -0.67 -14.57
N ASP A 219 -1.63 -0.96 -13.54
CA ASP A 219 -2.55 -2.09 -13.50
C ASP A 219 -3.94 -1.59 -13.92
N SER A 220 -4.48 -2.13 -15.01
CA SER A 220 -5.83 -1.78 -15.50
C SER A 220 -6.92 -2.49 -14.68
N THR A 221 -6.68 -3.74 -14.34
CA THR A 221 -7.55 -4.57 -13.50
C THR A 221 -6.75 -5.40 -12.50
N ILE A 222 -7.42 -5.87 -11.46
CA ILE A 222 -6.92 -6.96 -10.60
C ILE A 222 -7.77 -8.20 -10.81
N ALA A 223 -7.11 -9.34 -10.94
CA ALA A 223 -7.76 -10.65 -10.96
C ALA A 223 -7.96 -11.16 -9.54
N ILE A 224 -9.18 -11.60 -9.22
CA ILE A 224 -9.54 -12.17 -7.93
C ILE A 224 -10.09 -13.58 -8.14
N TYR A 225 -9.35 -14.56 -7.65
CA TYR A 225 -9.74 -15.97 -7.61
C TYR A 225 -10.67 -16.25 -6.42
N VAL A 226 -11.76 -16.97 -6.67
CA VAL A 226 -12.69 -17.41 -5.63
C VAL A 226 -13.25 -18.81 -5.97
N GLU A 227 -13.36 -19.66 -4.95
CA GLU A 227 -14.03 -20.96 -5.01
C GLU A 227 -15.37 -20.89 -4.29
N GLY A 228 -16.37 -21.61 -4.80
CA GLY A 228 -17.66 -21.79 -4.14
C GLY A 228 -17.93 -23.27 -3.89
N TYR A 229 -18.63 -23.55 -2.79
CA TYR A 229 -18.94 -24.91 -2.34
C TYR A 229 -20.43 -25.04 -2.05
N GLY A 230 -21.02 -26.20 -2.33
CA GLY A 230 -22.46 -26.44 -2.18
C GLY A 230 -23.09 -27.04 -3.42
N PRO A 231 -24.43 -27.19 -3.45
CA PRO A 231 -25.17 -27.82 -4.54
C PRO A 231 -25.34 -26.90 -5.77
N GLY A 232 -25.90 -27.43 -6.86
CA GLY A 232 -26.25 -26.69 -8.08
C GLY A 232 -25.19 -26.74 -9.19
N SER A 233 -25.52 -26.27 -10.39
CA SER A 233 -24.61 -26.24 -11.55
C SER A 233 -24.03 -24.84 -11.84
N LYS A 234 -24.66 -23.80 -11.31
CA LYS A 234 -24.24 -22.40 -11.38
C LYS A 234 -24.34 -21.75 -10.00
N LEU A 235 -23.39 -20.88 -9.68
CA LEU A 235 -23.38 -20.14 -8.43
C LEU A 235 -23.27 -18.63 -8.71
N PRO A 236 -24.39 -17.89 -8.66
CA PRO A 236 -24.37 -16.43 -8.72
C PRO A 236 -23.63 -15.84 -7.52
N VAL A 237 -22.64 -15.00 -7.81
CA VAL A 237 -21.87 -14.25 -6.83
C VAL A 237 -21.98 -12.76 -7.11
N ARG A 238 -22.20 -11.96 -6.08
CA ARG A 238 -22.12 -10.50 -6.13
C ARG A 238 -20.85 -10.07 -5.43
N PHE A 239 -20.20 -9.05 -5.96
CA PHE A 239 -19.01 -8.51 -5.34
C PHE A 239 -19.00 -7.00 -5.41
N SER A 240 -18.45 -6.38 -4.36
CA SER A 240 -18.41 -4.92 -4.23
C SER A 240 -17.12 -4.49 -3.59
N VAL A 241 -16.61 -3.35 -4.02
CA VAL A 241 -15.44 -2.71 -3.44
C VAL A 241 -15.92 -1.61 -2.50
N ARG A 242 -15.48 -1.67 -1.25
CA ARG A 242 -15.72 -0.64 -0.24
C ARG A 242 -14.41 0.02 0.15
N ASN A 243 -14.38 1.34 0.23
CA ASN A 243 -13.22 2.06 0.74
C ASN A 243 -13.05 1.86 2.25
N ASP A 244 -12.00 2.45 2.82
CA ASP A 244 -11.70 2.50 4.26
C ASP A 244 -12.82 3.10 5.12
N GLN A 245 -13.65 3.97 4.55
CA GLN A 245 -14.83 4.55 5.20
C GLN A 245 -16.10 3.68 5.09
N GLY A 246 -16.01 2.51 4.44
CA GLY A 246 -17.13 1.58 4.26
C GLY A 246 -18.09 1.93 3.12
N VAL A 247 -17.80 3.00 2.36
CA VAL A 247 -18.60 3.43 1.21
C VAL A 247 -18.35 2.50 0.04
N THR A 248 -19.42 2.03 -0.60
CA THR A 248 -19.33 1.17 -1.79
C THR A 248 -19.03 2.02 -3.01
N ILE A 249 -17.84 1.86 -3.58
CA ILE A 249 -17.32 2.66 -4.70
C ILE A 249 -17.46 1.93 -6.04
N TRP A 250 -17.56 0.60 -6.02
CA TRP A 250 -17.77 -0.20 -7.22
C TRP A 250 -18.49 -1.51 -6.87
N ARG A 251 -19.29 -2.05 -7.79
CA ARG A 251 -20.00 -3.32 -7.62
C ARG A 251 -20.23 -4.00 -8.95
N ASP A 252 -20.25 -5.33 -8.92
CA ASP A 252 -20.56 -6.16 -10.06
C ASP A 252 -21.06 -7.54 -9.60
N SER A 253 -21.38 -8.41 -10.55
CA SER A 253 -21.80 -9.78 -10.30
C SER A 253 -21.25 -10.73 -11.36
N SER A 254 -21.05 -11.98 -10.98
CA SER A 254 -20.62 -13.05 -11.88
C SER A 254 -21.35 -14.33 -11.55
N VAL A 255 -21.27 -15.32 -12.44
CA VAL A 255 -21.83 -16.65 -12.21
C VAL A 255 -20.70 -17.66 -12.30
N LEU A 256 -20.30 -18.21 -11.15
CA LEU A 256 -19.28 -19.25 -11.11
C LEU A 256 -19.87 -20.54 -11.68
N SER A 257 -19.14 -21.17 -12.59
CA SER A 257 -19.53 -22.45 -13.18
C SER A 257 -18.98 -23.60 -12.35
N ARG A 258 -19.74 -24.69 -12.25
CA ARG A 258 -19.25 -25.91 -11.62
C ARG A 258 -18.10 -26.50 -12.45
N ASN A 259 -17.00 -26.80 -11.78
CA ASN A 259 -15.84 -27.48 -12.33
C ASN A 259 -15.52 -28.66 -11.41
N GLY A 260 -15.92 -29.87 -11.81
CA GLY A 260 -15.84 -31.06 -10.97
C GLY A 260 -16.62 -30.90 -9.66
N SER A 261 -15.92 -31.02 -8.52
CA SER A 261 -16.53 -31.05 -7.19
C SER A 261 -16.87 -29.67 -6.60
N LEU A 262 -16.48 -28.57 -7.25
CA LEU A 262 -16.63 -27.21 -6.73
C LEU A 262 -17.01 -26.20 -7.82
N PHE A 263 -17.24 -24.95 -7.43
CA PHE A 263 -17.35 -23.82 -8.34
C PHE A 263 -16.06 -23.02 -8.31
N THR A 264 -15.62 -22.52 -9.47
CA THR A 264 -14.42 -21.68 -9.55
C THR A 264 -14.65 -20.51 -10.48
N GLY A 265 -14.04 -19.37 -10.17
CA GLY A 265 -13.92 -18.28 -11.14
C GLY A 265 -12.87 -17.27 -10.75
N VAL A 266 -12.47 -16.51 -11.76
CA VAL A 266 -11.62 -15.33 -11.63
C VAL A 266 -12.46 -14.14 -12.09
N VAL A 267 -12.66 -13.17 -11.20
CA VAL A 267 -13.33 -11.91 -11.53
C VAL A 267 -12.31 -10.79 -11.62
N ASN A 268 -12.58 -9.79 -12.45
CA ASN A 268 -11.69 -8.65 -12.64
C ASN A 268 -12.32 -7.40 -12.01
N VAL A 269 -11.55 -6.67 -11.21
CA VAL A 269 -11.97 -5.38 -10.66
C VAL A 269 -11.18 -4.27 -11.37
N PRO A 270 -11.83 -3.27 -11.99
CA PRO A 270 -11.16 -2.18 -12.69
C PRO A 270 -10.55 -1.18 -11.70
N ILE A 271 -9.23 -1.03 -11.74
CA ILE A 271 -8.50 -0.16 -10.81
C ILE A 271 -8.85 1.32 -10.99
N SER A 272 -9.17 1.72 -12.23
CA SER A 272 -9.64 3.08 -12.54
C SER A 272 -10.93 3.47 -11.81
N SER A 273 -11.81 2.49 -11.50
CA SER A 273 -13.07 2.75 -10.78
C SER A 273 -12.90 2.69 -9.26
N VAL A 274 -11.90 1.95 -8.77
CA VAL A 274 -11.58 1.88 -7.33
C VAL A 274 -10.88 3.16 -6.86
N GLY A 275 -10.01 3.72 -7.69
CA GLY A 275 -9.16 4.84 -7.28
C GLY A 275 -8.09 4.43 -6.27
N VAL A 276 -7.26 5.39 -5.86
CA VAL A 276 -6.14 5.15 -4.94
C VAL A 276 -6.57 5.13 -3.49
N GLY A 277 -5.99 4.22 -2.71
CA GLY A 277 -6.23 4.08 -1.29
C GLY A 277 -6.45 2.63 -0.86
N ILE A 278 -6.99 2.48 0.34
CA ILE A 278 -7.31 1.18 0.94
C ILE A 278 -8.77 0.85 0.64
N ALA A 279 -9.00 -0.38 0.19
CA ALA A 279 -10.32 -0.91 -0.03
C ALA A 279 -10.44 -2.36 0.43
N ASN A 280 -11.67 -2.83 0.56
CA ASN A 280 -12.01 -4.23 0.73
C ASN A 280 -12.90 -4.66 -0.43
N VAL A 281 -12.61 -5.82 -1.01
CA VAL A 281 -13.49 -6.48 -1.98
C VAL A 281 -14.32 -7.51 -1.24
N LEU A 282 -15.62 -7.28 -1.15
CA LEU A 282 -16.58 -8.14 -0.45
C LEU A 282 -17.28 -9.02 -1.49
N PHE A 283 -17.37 -10.31 -1.21
CA PHE A 283 -18.10 -11.29 -2.02
C PHE A 283 -19.25 -11.88 -1.22
N THR A 284 -20.41 -11.95 -1.86
CA THR A 284 -21.61 -12.60 -1.34
C THR A 284 -22.18 -13.54 -2.40
N ARG A 285 -22.87 -14.58 -1.94
CA ARG A 285 -23.67 -15.48 -2.80
C ARG A 285 -25.14 -15.30 -2.46
N SER A 286 -26.03 -15.51 -3.42
CA SER A 286 -27.46 -15.20 -3.27
C SER A 286 -28.19 -16.05 -2.24
N ASP A 287 -27.68 -17.25 -1.96
CA ASP A 287 -28.27 -18.27 -1.10
C ASP A 287 -27.58 -18.39 0.28
N TRP A 288 -26.75 -17.40 0.64
CA TRP A 288 -26.04 -17.38 1.93
C TRP A 288 -25.93 -15.95 2.47
N GLN A 289 -25.96 -15.81 3.80
CA GLN A 289 -25.89 -14.50 4.45
C GLN A 289 -24.47 -14.05 4.77
N ASP A 290 -23.50 -14.95 4.73
CA ASP A 290 -22.13 -14.62 5.13
C ASP A 290 -21.36 -13.94 3.99
N THR A 291 -20.42 -13.08 4.37
CA THR A 291 -19.64 -12.27 3.42
C THR A 291 -18.16 -12.56 3.61
N VAL A 292 -17.50 -13.01 2.53
CA VAL A 292 -16.04 -13.15 2.52
C VAL A 292 -15.41 -11.89 1.93
N ARG A 293 -14.20 -11.55 2.36
CA ARG A 293 -13.52 -10.31 1.96
C ARG A 293 -12.06 -10.51 1.62
N ALA A 294 -11.54 -9.65 0.76
CA ALA A 294 -10.11 -9.51 0.51
C ALA A 294 -9.70 -8.03 0.60
N PRO A 295 -8.61 -7.69 1.31
CA PRO A 295 -8.08 -6.33 1.26
C PRO A 295 -7.52 -6.05 -0.14
N LEU A 296 -7.58 -4.77 -0.52
CA LEU A 296 -7.04 -4.22 -1.76
C LEU A 296 -6.33 -2.90 -1.45
N PHE A 297 -5.06 -2.81 -1.84
CA PHE A 297 -4.25 -1.60 -1.72
C PHE A 297 -3.97 -1.03 -3.09
N VAL A 298 -4.60 0.07 -3.45
CA VAL A 298 -4.29 0.75 -4.71
C VAL A 298 -3.32 1.88 -4.40
N THR A 299 -2.15 1.83 -5.02
CA THR A 299 -1.05 2.79 -4.81
C THR A 299 -0.65 3.44 -6.14
N PHE A 300 0.14 4.51 -6.13
CA PHE A 300 0.74 5.05 -7.37
C PHE A 300 2.11 4.47 -7.72
N GLY A 301 2.66 3.68 -6.81
CA GLY A 301 3.96 3.07 -6.95
C GLY A 301 4.25 2.18 -5.75
N GLU A 302 5.11 1.21 -5.96
CA GLU A 302 5.29 0.06 -5.06
C GLU A 302 5.97 0.41 -3.72
N ASP A 303 6.52 1.63 -3.63
CA ASP A 303 7.26 2.16 -2.48
C ASP A 303 6.60 3.36 -1.81
N ILE A 304 5.42 3.78 -2.27
CA ILE A 304 4.75 4.95 -1.70
C ILE A 304 3.86 4.47 -0.55
N PRO A 305 4.18 4.77 0.71
CA PRO A 305 3.26 4.51 1.81
C PRO A 305 2.06 5.43 1.64
N LEU A 306 0.99 4.90 1.05
CA LEU A 306 -0.29 5.57 0.91
C LEU A 306 -1.20 5.02 2.00
N MET A 307 -1.35 5.80 3.07
CA MET A 307 -2.18 5.41 4.23
C MET A 307 -3.61 5.94 4.11
N SER A 308 -3.82 7.00 3.33
CA SER A 308 -5.13 7.60 3.10
C SER A 308 -5.20 8.37 1.77
N PHE A 309 -6.42 8.73 1.38
CA PHE A 309 -6.68 9.66 0.27
C PHE A 309 -6.06 11.05 0.53
N GLU A 310 -5.95 11.49 1.78
CA GLU A 310 -5.29 12.78 2.09
C GLU A 310 -3.78 12.71 1.89
N ASP A 311 -3.14 11.62 2.31
CA ASP A 311 -1.70 11.40 2.06
C ASP A 311 -1.42 11.39 0.57
N MET A 312 -2.33 10.78 -0.21
CA MET A 312 -2.29 10.77 -1.65
C MET A 312 -2.27 12.19 -2.24
N LEU A 313 -3.17 13.08 -1.81
CA LEU A 313 -3.18 14.47 -2.26
C LEU A 313 -1.90 15.21 -1.83
N GLY A 314 -1.32 14.82 -0.70
CA GLY A 314 -0.01 15.28 -0.25
C GLY A 314 1.10 15.02 -1.28
N TYR A 315 1.10 13.84 -1.91
CA TYR A 315 2.07 13.49 -2.96
C TYR A 315 1.88 14.29 -4.24
N LEU A 316 0.69 14.78 -4.56
CA LEU A 316 0.42 15.52 -5.81
C LEU A 316 0.76 17.03 -5.74
N ARG A 317 1.31 17.50 -4.61
CA ARG A 317 1.57 18.93 -4.36
C ARG A 317 2.42 19.64 -5.41
N TYR A 318 3.28 18.90 -6.12
CA TYR A 318 4.12 19.42 -7.21
C TYR A 318 3.63 19.00 -8.60
N PHE A 319 2.54 18.23 -8.66
CA PHE A 319 1.91 17.79 -9.90
C PHE A 319 0.80 18.74 -10.35
N ALA A 320 -0.09 19.14 -9.43
CA ALA A 320 -1.24 19.99 -9.74
C ALA A 320 -1.34 21.21 -8.81
N SER A 321 -2.10 22.22 -9.26
CA SER A 321 -2.33 23.44 -8.49
C SER A 321 -3.10 23.17 -7.20
N SER A 322 -2.89 24.02 -6.18
CA SER A 322 -3.57 23.89 -4.89
C SER A 322 -5.10 23.98 -5.00
N SER A 323 -5.64 24.72 -5.97
CA SER A 323 -7.09 24.78 -6.21
C SER A 323 -7.63 23.44 -6.72
N ARG A 324 -6.91 22.79 -7.63
CA ARG A 324 -7.29 21.47 -8.18
C ARG A 324 -7.19 20.37 -7.13
N LEU A 325 -6.14 20.40 -6.30
CA LEU A 325 -6.01 19.48 -5.16
C LEU A 325 -7.10 19.71 -4.10
N LYS A 326 -7.53 20.96 -3.89
CA LYS A 326 -8.65 21.29 -3.00
C LYS A 326 -9.97 20.69 -3.53
N THR A 327 -10.22 20.74 -4.83
CA THR A 327 -11.40 20.08 -5.44
C THR A 327 -11.41 18.57 -5.19
N LEU A 328 -10.25 17.92 -5.29
CA LEU A 328 -10.12 16.49 -4.98
C LEU A 328 -10.36 16.22 -3.48
N ARG A 329 -9.77 17.04 -2.60
CA ARG A 329 -9.91 16.92 -1.13
C ARG A 329 -11.35 17.04 -0.68
N ASP A 330 -12.04 18.07 -1.17
CA ASP A 330 -13.40 18.40 -0.77
C ASP A 330 -14.45 17.47 -1.42
N ALA A 331 -14.03 16.54 -2.30
CA ALA A 331 -14.94 15.61 -2.93
C ALA A 331 -15.50 14.60 -1.90
N PRO A 332 -16.83 14.42 -1.85
CA PRO A 332 -17.44 13.44 -0.98
C PRO A 332 -16.99 12.02 -1.38
N PRO A 333 -16.87 11.08 -0.44
CA PRO A 333 -16.25 9.76 -0.67
C PRO A 333 -16.82 9.00 -1.87
N GLU A 334 -18.14 9.10 -2.09
CA GLU A 334 -18.87 8.44 -3.18
C GLU A 334 -18.49 9.00 -4.56
N ARG A 335 -18.10 10.28 -4.63
CA ARG A 335 -17.68 10.95 -5.87
C ARG A 335 -16.18 11.03 -6.04
N ARG A 336 -15.38 10.61 -5.06
CA ARG A 336 -13.91 10.67 -5.17
C ARG A 336 -13.41 9.93 -6.40
N ALA A 337 -13.93 8.75 -6.71
CA ALA A 337 -13.54 8.01 -7.90
C ALA A 337 -13.83 8.78 -9.20
N SER A 338 -14.99 9.42 -9.31
CA SER A 338 -15.36 10.19 -10.52
C SER A 338 -14.55 11.48 -10.64
N VAL A 339 -14.41 12.24 -9.55
CA VAL A 339 -13.61 13.48 -9.53
C VAL A 339 -12.13 13.17 -9.78
N TRP A 340 -11.65 12.04 -9.27
CA TRP A 340 -10.31 11.53 -9.55
C TRP A 340 -10.15 11.14 -11.03
N ALA A 341 -11.11 10.42 -11.61
CA ALA A 341 -11.10 10.08 -13.03
C ALA A 341 -11.11 11.32 -13.94
N GLU A 342 -11.87 12.36 -13.56
CA GLU A 342 -11.86 13.66 -14.25
C GLU A 342 -10.51 14.36 -14.12
N PHE A 343 -9.91 14.35 -12.93
CA PHE A 343 -8.57 14.89 -12.69
C PHE A 343 -7.53 14.21 -13.57
N LEU A 344 -7.54 12.88 -13.64
CA LEU A 344 -6.64 12.11 -14.49
C LEU A 344 -6.82 12.49 -15.96
N ARG A 345 -8.05 12.45 -16.48
CA ARG A 345 -8.35 12.78 -17.87
C ARG A 345 -7.89 14.18 -18.23
N ALA A 346 -8.05 15.13 -17.31
CA ALA A 346 -7.70 16.52 -17.53
C ALA A 346 -6.23 16.85 -17.22
N THR A 347 -5.43 15.84 -16.86
CA THR A 347 -3.97 15.92 -16.69
C THR A 347 -3.25 14.90 -17.56
N ASP A 348 -3.98 14.21 -18.45
CA ASP A 348 -3.45 13.17 -19.31
C ASP A 348 -2.93 13.80 -20.62
N PRO A 349 -1.62 13.72 -20.91
CA PRO A 349 -1.09 14.25 -22.16
C PRO A 349 -1.48 13.40 -23.38
N ILE A 350 -1.81 12.12 -23.21
CA ILE A 350 -2.07 11.17 -24.32
C ILE A 350 -3.34 10.35 -24.02
N PRO A 351 -4.54 10.92 -24.22
CA PRO A 351 -5.81 10.26 -23.88
C PRO A 351 -6.08 8.95 -24.63
N GLU A 352 -5.34 8.67 -25.71
CA GLU A 352 -5.44 7.43 -26.48
C GLU A 352 -4.84 6.22 -25.75
N THR A 353 -4.02 6.42 -24.73
CA THR A 353 -3.49 5.33 -23.91
C THR A 353 -4.40 5.07 -22.72
N SER A 354 -4.27 3.88 -22.13
CA SER A 354 -5.02 3.52 -20.92
C SER A 354 -4.40 4.06 -19.63
N ILE A 355 -3.32 4.85 -19.73
CA ILE A 355 -2.47 5.26 -18.60
C ILE A 355 -2.16 6.75 -18.71
N ASN A 356 -2.09 7.48 -17.60
CA ASN A 356 -1.63 8.87 -17.62
C ASN A 356 -0.10 8.90 -17.50
N GLU A 357 0.61 9.12 -18.61
CA GLU A 357 2.07 9.04 -18.66
C GLU A 357 2.75 10.11 -17.80
N ASP A 358 2.21 11.32 -17.74
CA ASP A 358 2.82 12.40 -16.96
C ASP A 358 2.71 12.11 -15.45
N MET A 359 1.57 11.56 -15.02
CA MET A 359 1.38 11.11 -13.65
C MET A 359 2.29 9.93 -13.30
N GLN A 360 2.41 8.94 -14.18
CA GLN A 360 3.34 7.83 -13.99
C GLN A 360 4.78 8.34 -13.90
N GLY A 361 5.18 9.26 -14.80
CA GLY A 361 6.47 9.93 -14.78
C GLY A 361 6.71 10.70 -13.48
N TYR A 362 5.71 11.43 -13.00
CA TYR A 362 5.76 12.16 -11.74
C TYR A 362 6.03 11.26 -10.53
N PHE A 363 5.30 10.15 -10.40
CA PHE A 363 5.53 9.20 -9.31
C PHE A 363 6.85 8.45 -9.44
N ASN A 364 7.29 8.15 -10.65
CA ASN A 364 8.65 7.63 -10.90
C ASN A 364 9.72 8.61 -10.41
N ARG A 365 9.53 9.92 -10.63
CA ARG A 365 10.47 10.94 -10.12
C ARG A 365 10.47 11.03 -8.60
N ILE A 366 9.32 10.84 -7.93
CA ILE A 366 9.28 10.76 -6.46
C ILE A 366 10.18 9.62 -5.96
N GLN A 367 10.12 8.44 -6.60
CA GLN A 367 10.96 7.31 -6.21
C GLN A 367 12.45 7.60 -6.41
N GLN A 368 12.81 8.15 -7.57
CA GLN A 368 14.20 8.53 -7.85
C GLN A 368 14.71 9.59 -6.87
N ALA A 369 13.90 10.60 -6.57
CA ALA A 369 14.24 11.64 -5.60
C ALA A 369 14.46 11.07 -4.18
N ASN A 370 13.68 10.06 -3.78
CA ASN A 370 13.87 9.39 -2.50
C ASN A 370 15.17 8.60 -2.38
N VAL A 371 15.72 8.14 -3.51
CA VAL A 371 17.03 7.49 -3.56
C VAL A 371 18.15 8.53 -3.59
N GLN A 372 18.01 9.56 -4.44
CA GLN A 372 19.09 10.50 -4.74
C GLN A 372 19.24 11.63 -3.71
N PHE A 373 18.14 12.11 -3.14
CA PHE A 373 18.11 13.34 -2.34
C PHE A 373 17.64 13.12 -0.90
N ARG A 374 17.74 11.90 -0.39
CA ARG A 374 17.36 11.56 0.99
C ARG A 374 18.16 12.40 2.00
N MET A 375 17.47 12.96 2.98
CA MET A 375 18.08 13.74 4.07
C MET A 375 17.69 13.16 5.41
N ASP A 376 18.64 12.56 6.13
CA ASP A 376 18.42 11.97 7.45
C ASP A 376 17.16 11.06 7.49
N ARG A 377 16.12 11.51 8.21
CA ARG A 377 14.82 10.84 8.37
C ARG A 377 13.75 11.30 7.38
N ASN A 378 14.01 12.34 6.58
CA ASN A 378 13.05 12.89 5.63
C ASN A 378 13.17 12.21 4.25
N PRO A 379 12.04 11.96 3.57
CA PRO A 379 12.06 11.42 2.23
C PRO A 379 12.68 12.43 1.25
N GLY A 380 13.48 11.96 0.31
CA GLY A 380 14.27 12.82 -0.56
C GLY A 380 13.44 13.72 -1.47
N TRP A 381 12.22 13.31 -1.84
CA TRP A 381 11.31 14.14 -2.64
C TRP A 381 10.85 15.44 -1.97
N LEU A 382 10.96 15.54 -0.63
CA LEU A 382 10.67 16.75 0.13
C LEU A 382 11.87 17.68 0.31
N SER A 383 13.08 17.25 -0.09
CA SER A 383 14.24 18.14 -0.08
C SER A 383 14.14 19.19 -1.18
N ASP A 384 14.89 20.28 -1.05
CA ASP A 384 14.92 21.36 -2.06
C ASP A 384 15.30 20.84 -3.47
N ARG A 385 16.28 19.94 -3.56
CA ARG A 385 16.64 19.30 -4.84
C ARG A 385 15.57 18.33 -5.29
N GLY A 386 15.00 17.56 -4.37
CA GLY A 386 13.94 16.60 -4.65
C GLY A 386 12.65 17.25 -5.16
N MET A 387 12.19 18.34 -4.54
CA MET A 387 10.98 19.04 -4.98
C MET A 387 11.16 19.64 -6.37
N VAL A 388 12.34 20.19 -6.68
CA VAL A 388 12.65 20.73 -8.01
C VAL A 388 12.69 19.60 -9.04
N PHE A 389 13.37 18.50 -8.72
CA PHE A 389 13.45 17.31 -9.57
C PHE A 389 12.08 16.68 -9.86
N VAL A 390 11.27 16.48 -8.82
CA VAL A 390 9.93 15.88 -8.94
C VAL A 390 9.01 16.75 -9.77
N ALA A 391 9.04 18.06 -9.54
CA ALA A 391 8.26 19.01 -10.31
C ALA A 391 8.73 19.07 -11.77
N LEU A 392 9.98 19.47 -12.02
CA LEU A 392 10.48 19.90 -13.33
C LEU A 392 11.13 18.79 -14.16
N GLY A 393 11.44 17.65 -13.55
CA GLY A 393 12.21 16.59 -14.19
C GLY A 393 13.72 16.70 -13.99
N GLU A 394 14.44 15.83 -14.69
CA GLU A 394 15.90 15.89 -14.77
C GLU A 394 16.35 17.22 -15.39
N PRO A 395 17.34 17.92 -14.80
CA PRO A 395 17.93 19.08 -15.43
C PRO A 395 18.74 18.69 -16.66
N ASP A 396 18.76 19.55 -17.68
CA ASP A 396 19.59 19.37 -18.87
C ASP A 396 21.09 19.36 -18.56
N GLN A 397 21.48 20.13 -17.54
CA GLN A 397 22.87 20.22 -17.09
C GLN A 397 22.93 20.54 -15.59
N ILE A 398 23.89 19.90 -14.91
CA ILE A 398 24.25 20.17 -13.52
C ILE A 398 25.68 20.71 -13.50
N LEU A 399 25.86 21.91 -12.95
CA LEU A 399 27.17 22.55 -12.78
C LEU A 399 27.51 22.62 -11.29
N GLU A 400 28.62 22.01 -10.87
CA GLU A 400 29.14 22.16 -9.51
C GLU A 400 30.17 23.28 -9.43
N ARG A 401 30.07 24.13 -8.40
CA ARG A 401 31.03 25.20 -8.15
C ARG A 401 31.40 25.19 -6.66
N SER A 402 32.69 25.12 -6.36
CA SER A 402 33.19 25.36 -5.00
C SER A 402 33.39 26.86 -4.81
N VAL A 403 32.66 27.47 -3.86
CA VAL A 403 32.91 28.86 -3.50
C VAL A 403 33.88 28.89 -2.33
N ASN A 404 35.14 29.21 -2.62
CA ASN A 404 36.12 29.59 -1.62
C ASN A 404 35.86 31.05 -1.22
N GLN A 405 34.82 31.31 -0.45
CA GLN A 405 34.64 32.62 0.19
C GLN A 405 35.37 32.61 1.53
N THR A 406 36.60 33.16 1.54
CA THR A 406 37.25 33.64 2.76
C THR A 406 36.44 34.81 3.33
N LEU A 407 35.52 34.53 4.25
CA LEU A 407 34.85 35.54 5.07
C LEU A 407 35.55 35.64 6.45
N SER A 408 36.57 36.49 6.50
CA SER A 408 37.29 36.95 7.70
C SER A 408 38.04 35.90 8.54
N VAL A 409 39.17 36.32 9.09
CA VAL A 409 40.12 35.51 9.87
C VAL A 409 39.60 35.30 11.29
N SER A 410 38.56 34.48 11.44
CA SER A 410 38.26 33.77 12.69
C SER A 410 37.08 32.82 12.46
N GLN A 411 37.30 31.53 12.71
CA GLN A 411 36.36 30.40 12.58
C GLN A 411 36.37 29.71 11.20
N ALA A 412 36.46 28.38 11.25
CA ALA A 412 36.72 27.50 10.12
C ALA A 412 35.79 27.77 8.92
N SER A 413 36.38 28.15 7.79
CA SER A 413 35.68 28.37 6.52
C SER A 413 35.21 27.04 5.95
N THR A 414 33.95 26.68 6.16
CA THR A 414 33.31 25.61 5.38
C THR A 414 33.07 26.15 3.97
N ALA A 415 33.79 25.64 2.96
CA ALA A 415 33.54 26.01 1.58
C ALA A 415 32.09 25.68 1.21
N ALA A 416 31.29 26.69 0.84
CA ALA A 416 29.94 26.46 0.38
C ALA A 416 30.00 25.84 -1.01
N ARG A 417 29.55 24.58 -1.13
CA ARG A 417 29.36 23.94 -2.43
C ARG A 417 28.10 24.50 -3.06
N LEU A 418 28.20 24.97 -4.29
CA LEU A 418 27.07 25.39 -5.10
C LEU A 418 26.81 24.36 -6.19
N GLN A 419 25.54 24.16 -6.50
CA GLN A 419 25.09 23.35 -7.62
C GLN A 419 24.07 24.15 -8.43
N VAL A 420 24.28 24.30 -9.74
CA VAL A 420 23.38 25.01 -10.64
C VAL A 420 22.74 24.00 -11.58
N TRP A 421 21.41 23.92 -11.56
CA TRP A 421 20.62 23.07 -12.43
C TRP A 421 20.03 23.92 -13.54
N GLN A 422 20.26 23.53 -14.80
CA GLN A 422 19.78 24.26 -15.97
C GLN A 422 18.64 23.50 -16.64
N TYR A 423 17.56 24.22 -16.95
CA TYR A 423 16.39 23.71 -17.65
C TYR A 423 16.15 24.52 -18.92
N ARG A 424 16.60 24.00 -20.07
CA ARG A 424 16.49 24.64 -21.38
C ARG A 424 15.03 24.83 -21.78
N GLN A 425 14.18 23.82 -21.53
CA GLN A 425 12.75 23.88 -21.82
C GLN A 425 12.02 25.04 -21.11
N TYR A 426 12.55 25.50 -19.97
CA TYR A 426 11.97 26.60 -19.19
C TYR A 426 12.77 27.91 -19.33
N ASN A 427 13.89 27.89 -20.05
CA ASN A 427 14.87 28.96 -20.08
C ASN A 427 15.22 29.48 -18.67
N SER A 428 15.46 28.55 -17.74
CA SER A 428 15.64 28.87 -16.32
C SER A 428 16.79 28.08 -15.71
N GLN A 429 17.39 28.64 -14.66
CA GLN A 429 18.44 28.00 -13.88
C GLN A 429 18.14 28.14 -12.39
N LEU A 430 18.31 27.05 -11.65
CA LEU A 430 18.05 26.98 -10.22
C LEU A 430 19.36 26.68 -9.50
N THR A 431 19.69 27.51 -8.52
CA THR A 431 20.95 27.43 -7.76
C THR A 431 20.67 26.90 -6.37
N PHE A 432 21.45 25.89 -6.00
CA PHE A 432 21.47 25.26 -4.70
C PHE A 432 22.81 25.51 -4.01
N TYR A 433 22.81 25.54 -2.68
CA TYR A 433 24.01 25.62 -1.86
C TYR A 433 23.96 24.57 -0.75
N GLU A 434 25.13 24.10 -0.33
CA GLU A 434 25.24 23.19 0.81
C GLU A 434 25.44 24.00 2.10
N GLU A 435 24.57 23.76 3.08
CA GLU A 435 24.66 24.29 4.44
C GLU A 435 24.54 23.10 5.40
N THR A 436 25.55 22.91 6.26
CA THR A 436 25.59 21.84 7.28
C THR A 436 25.29 20.42 6.74
N GLY A 437 25.77 20.12 5.53
CA GLY A 437 25.55 18.83 4.86
C GLY A 437 24.17 18.68 4.18
N ARG A 438 23.37 19.75 4.14
CA ARG A 438 22.05 19.79 3.50
C ARG A 438 22.07 20.75 2.33
N TRP A 439 21.52 20.32 1.20
CA TRP A 439 21.35 21.16 0.03
C TRP A 439 20.08 22.01 0.15
N LYS A 440 20.24 23.32 0.00
CA LYS A 440 19.15 24.30 0.03
C LYS A 440 19.06 25.08 -1.28
N LEU A 441 17.85 25.41 -1.71
CA LEU A 441 17.58 26.29 -2.84
C LEU A 441 17.84 27.73 -2.42
N THR A 442 18.45 28.53 -3.31
CA THR A 442 18.61 29.96 -3.03
C THR A 442 17.27 30.69 -3.12
N ARG A 443 17.06 31.75 -2.32
CA ARG A 443 15.81 32.54 -2.35
C ARG A 443 15.39 33.04 -3.74
N PRO A 444 16.31 33.52 -4.60
CA PRO A 444 15.93 33.87 -5.98
C PRO A 444 15.42 32.65 -6.76
N SER A 445 16.07 31.49 -6.60
CA SER A 445 15.64 30.25 -7.24
C SER A 445 14.34 29.68 -6.66
N GLU A 446 14.02 29.87 -5.38
CA GLU A 446 12.71 29.53 -4.79
C GLU A 446 11.58 30.33 -5.45
N SER A 447 11.79 31.62 -5.66
CA SER A 447 10.83 32.52 -6.32
C SER A 447 10.63 32.12 -7.78
N GLU A 448 11.72 31.88 -8.50
CA GLU A 448 11.71 31.40 -9.89
C GLU A 448 11.00 30.06 -10.03
N PHE A 449 11.32 29.09 -9.16
CA PHE A 449 10.67 27.78 -9.14
C PHE A 449 9.16 27.87 -8.91
N SER A 450 8.72 28.76 -8.00
CA SER A 450 7.31 28.99 -7.73
C SER A 450 6.57 29.54 -8.95
N LEU A 451 7.20 30.46 -9.69
CA LEU A 451 6.66 31.01 -10.95
C LEU A 451 6.59 29.93 -12.04
N LEU A 452 7.62 29.08 -12.17
CA LEU A 452 7.61 27.97 -13.12
C LEU A 452 6.47 27.00 -12.86
N ASN A 453 6.25 26.59 -11.60
CA ASN A 453 5.13 25.70 -11.26
C ASN A 453 3.77 26.35 -11.54
N ALA A 454 3.59 27.63 -11.20
CA ALA A 454 2.35 28.34 -11.50
C ALA A 454 2.06 28.36 -13.01
N ARG A 455 3.08 28.59 -13.85
CA ARG A 455 2.94 28.55 -15.32
C ARG A 455 2.62 27.16 -15.84
N ARG A 456 3.22 26.12 -15.27
CA ARG A 456 2.97 24.72 -15.67
C ARG A 456 1.53 24.31 -15.43
N TRP A 457 0.90 24.76 -14.35
CA TRP A 457 -0.49 24.45 -14.06
C TRP A 457 -1.52 25.27 -14.84
N ALA A 458 -1.09 26.35 -15.50
CA ALA A 458 -1.94 27.19 -16.34
C ALA A 458 -2.01 26.70 -17.79
N ARG A 459 -1.12 25.78 -18.17
CA ARG A 459 -1.16 25.03 -19.43
C ARG A 459 -1.97 23.76 -19.20
#